data_AF-A0A812WKD7-F1
#
_entry.id   AF-A0A812WKD7-F1
#
_cell.length_a   1.000
_cell.length_b   1.000
_cell.length_c   1.000
_cell.angle_alpha   90.00
_cell.angle_beta   90.00
_cell.angle_gamma   90.00
#
_symmetry.space_group_name_H-M   'P 1'
#
loop_
_entity.id
_entity.type
_entity.pdbx_description
1 polymer ?
#
loop_
_entity_poly.entity_id
_entity_poly.type
_entity_poly.pdbx_seq_one_letter_code
_entity_poly.pdbx_strand_id
1 'polypeptide(L)'
;MQAAQFMKAPVWLCTGLPTLALVPFLARAASKYGFSLNDRTSLMWWHVNLFWFHTGCDVFSGYYQVMPVLTELYTRMSPTHSYPRWHPNRVHFDCAYALELYVEAPFAAWMMYLFLKQDHRRYLVELVALAIQFAGTVVYYVPGIMRLEHACWLSWADKACGSVWMLFPAYVFWRTLTTYRNGDSKKHT
;
A
#
# COMPACT_ATOMS: atom_id res chain seq x y z
N MET A 1 -16.46 -0.82 25.93
CA MET A 1 -17.54 -1.28 25.00
C MET A 1 -17.28 -0.94 23.54
N GLN A 2 -16.76 0.25 23.20
CA GLN A 2 -16.52 0.66 21.80
C GLN A 2 -15.52 -0.22 21.02
N ALA A 3 -14.41 -0.65 21.63
CA ALA A 3 -13.42 -1.51 20.96
C ALA A 3 -13.99 -2.88 20.53
N ALA A 4 -14.80 -3.50 21.38
CA ALA A 4 -15.44 -4.79 21.07
C ALA A 4 -16.51 -4.67 19.97
N GLN A 5 -17.17 -3.52 19.86
CA GLN A 5 -18.09 -3.22 18.75
C GLN A 5 -17.33 -2.97 17.45
N PHE A 6 -16.22 -2.23 17.51
CA PHE A 6 -15.34 -2.02 16.35
C PHE A 6 -14.80 -3.34 15.80
N MET A 7 -14.38 -4.27 16.65
CA MET A 7 -13.91 -5.59 16.21
C MET A 7 -14.99 -6.45 15.53
N LYS A 8 -16.27 -6.10 15.67
CA LYS A 8 -17.39 -6.76 14.98
C LYS A 8 -17.84 -6.00 13.73
N ALA A 9 -17.30 -4.82 13.48
CA ALA A 9 -17.67 -4.03 12.31
C ALA A 9 -17.27 -4.77 11.04
N PRO A 10 -18.14 -4.83 10.00
CA PRO A 10 -17.81 -5.49 8.74
C PRO A 10 -16.49 -5.03 8.14
N VAL A 11 -16.21 -3.71 8.24
CA VAL A 11 -14.95 -3.15 7.75
C VAL A 11 -13.75 -3.78 8.45
N TRP A 12 -13.75 -3.87 9.79
CA TRP A 12 -12.66 -4.50 10.53
C TRP A 12 -12.49 -5.98 10.17
N LEU A 13 -13.59 -6.70 9.98
CA LEU A 13 -13.56 -8.11 9.58
C LEU A 13 -13.01 -8.31 8.16
N CYS A 14 -13.21 -7.34 7.27
CA CYS A 14 -12.71 -7.39 5.90
C CYS A 14 -11.27 -6.87 5.74
N THR A 15 -10.77 -6.04 6.67
CA THR A 15 -9.46 -5.37 6.53
C THR A 15 -8.49 -5.71 7.65
N GLY A 16 -8.90 -5.46 8.90
CA GLY A 16 -8.07 -5.69 10.08
C GLY A 16 -7.80 -7.16 10.35
N LEU A 17 -8.84 -8.00 10.33
CA LEU A 17 -8.69 -9.43 10.60
C LEU A 17 -7.79 -10.14 9.57
N PRO A 18 -7.98 -9.96 8.23
CA PRO A 18 -7.04 -10.48 7.24
C PRO A 18 -5.62 -9.96 7.43
N THR A 19 -5.44 -8.67 7.75
CA THR A 19 -4.12 -8.10 8.05
C THR A 19 -3.45 -8.81 9.23
N LEU A 20 -4.17 -9.10 10.32
CA LEU A 20 -3.64 -9.84 11.46
C LEU A 20 -3.36 -11.32 11.13
N ALA A 21 -4.15 -11.92 10.23
CA ALA A 21 -3.93 -13.28 9.75
C ALA A 21 -2.63 -13.44 8.93
N LEU A 22 -1.95 -12.33 8.58
CA LEU A 22 -0.69 -12.33 7.86
C LEU A 22 0.40 -13.14 8.57
N VAL A 23 0.55 -12.99 9.88
CA VAL A 23 1.64 -13.62 10.65
C VAL A 23 1.59 -15.16 10.55
N PRO A 24 0.47 -15.83 10.90
CA PRO A 24 0.38 -17.28 10.73
C PRO A 24 0.40 -17.71 9.26
N PHE A 25 -0.12 -16.88 8.34
CA PHE A 25 -0.08 -17.14 6.91
C PHE A 25 1.36 -17.16 6.36
N LEU A 26 2.16 -16.13 6.64
CA LEU A 26 3.57 -16.06 6.22
C LEU A 26 4.39 -17.19 6.82
N ALA A 27 4.18 -17.51 8.11
CA ALA A 27 4.90 -18.61 8.75
C ALA A 27 4.64 -19.95 8.03
N ARG A 28 3.37 -20.25 7.70
CA ARG A 28 2.98 -21.46 6.96
C ARG A 28 3.44 -21.44 5.51
N ALA A 29 3.34 -20.30 4.83
CA ALA A 29 3.76 -20.19 3.44
C ALA A 29 5.28 -20.31 3.31
N ALA A 30 6.03 -19.68 4.22
CA ALA A 30 7.48 -19.78 4.27
C ALA A 30 7.97 -21.22 4.48
N SER A 31 7.34 -21.99 5.38
CA SER A 31 7.71 -23.40 5.60
C SER A 31 7.33 -24.30 4.42
N LYS A 32 6.17 -24.06 3.81
CA LYS A 32 5.67 -24.87 2.68
C LYS A 32 6.42 -24.64 1.37
N TYR A 33 6.72 -23.38 1.06
CA TYR A 33 7.24 -22.99 -0.26
C TYR A 33 8.73 -22.61 -0.23
N GLY A 34 9.38 -22.61 0.94
CA GLY A 34 10.80 -22.30 1.04
C GLY A 34 11.14 -20.85 0.67
N PHE A 35 10.23 -19.89 0.94
CA PHE A 35 10.42 -18.49 0.54
C PHE A 35 11.71 -17.88 1.10
N SER A 36 12.43 -17.19 0.22
CA SER A 36 13.56 -16.33 0.60
C SER A 36 13.10 -15.17 1.48
N LEU A 37 14.02 -14.51 2.18
CA LEU A 37 13.69 -13.30 2.95
C LEU A 37 13.04 -12.23 2.06
N ASN A 38 13.55 -12.06 0.84
CA ASN A 38 13.02 -11.13 -0.14
C ASN A 38 11.56 -11.45 -0.53
N ASP A 39 11.24 -12.72 -0.76
CA ASP A 39 9.87 -13.12 -1.09
C ASP A 39 8.93 -12.93 0.10
N ARG A 40 9.38 -13.20 1.33
CA ARG A 40 8.59 -12.96 2.54
C ARG A 40 8.29 -11.49 2.75
N THR A 41 9.30 -10.64 2.58
CA THR A 41 9.15 -9.18 2.68
C THR A 41 8.17 -8.66 1.63
N SER A 42 8.27 -9.15 0.39
CA SER A 42 7.38 -8.78 -0.70
C SER A 42 5.95 -9.23 -0.45
N LEU A 43 5.76 -10.48 -0.02
CA LEU A 43 4.44 -11.01 0.32
C LEU A 43 3.80 -10.28 1.51
N MET A 44 4.61 -9.89 2.50
CA MET A 44 4.17 -9.04 3.61
C MET A 44 3.71 -7.67 3.10
N TRP A 45 4.52 -7.03 2.24
CA TRP A 45 4.19 -5.74 1.64
C TRP A 45 2.84 -5.78 0.92
N TRP A 46 2.67 -6.73 -0.01
CA TRP A 46 1.44 -6.85 -0.81
C TRP A 46 0.22 -7.18 0.03
N HIS A 47 0.37 -8.03 1.07
CA HIS A 47 -0.75 -8.37 1.93
C HIS A 47 -1.23 -7.20 2.78
N VAL A 48 -0.31 -6.48 3.42
CA VAL A 48 -0.69 -5.32 4.25
C VAL A 48 -1.26 -4.21 3.37
N ASN A 49 -0.70 -3.99 2.17
CA ASN A 49 -1.26 -3.05 1.20
C ASN A 49 -2.68 -3.45 0.78
N LEU A 50 -2.90 -4.72 0.43
CA LEU A 50 -4.21 -5.18 -0.02
C LEU A 50 -5.28 -4.96 1.04
N PHE A 51 -5.05 -5.46 2.26
CA PHE A 51 -6.12 -5.52 3.26
C PHE A 51 -6.21 -4.27 4.13
N TRP A 52 -5.09 -3.65 4.49
CA TRP A 52 -5.10 -2.51 5.41
C TRP A 52 -5.06 -1.18 4.66
N PHE A 53 -4.01 -0.92 3.89
CA PHE A 53 -3.81 0.42 3.31
C PHE A 53 -4.79 0.69 2.16
N HIS A 54 -4.69 -0.02 1.05
CA HIS A 54 -5.56 0.23 -0.11
C HIS A 54 -7.04 0.03 0.21
N THR A 55 -7.40 -1.06 0.87
CA THR A 55 -8.82 -1.34 1.13
C THR A 55 -9.35 -0.57 2.34
N GLY A 56 -8.67 -0.67 3.49
CA GLY A 56 -9.16 -0.09 4.75
C GLY A 56 -8.96 1.42 4.82
N CYS A 57 -7.71 1.85 4.69
CA CYS A 57 -7.33 3.25 4.85
C CYS A 57 -7.82 4.08 3.65
N ASP A 58 -7.57 3.65 2.44
CA ASP A 58 -7.78 4.49 1.27
C ASP A 58 -9.18 4.35 0.69
N VAL A 59 -9.59 3.14 0.30
CA VAL A 59 -10.92 2.92 -0.29
C VAL A 59 -12.03 3.15 0.73
N PHE A 60 -12.00 2.49 1.89
CA PHE A 60 -13.09 2.59 2.86
C PHE A 60 -13.06 3.88 3.67
N SER A 61 -11.90 4.30 4.18
CA SER A 61 -11.81 5.50 5.01
C SER A 61 -11.62 6.79 4.18
N GLY A 62 -10.72 6.81 3.20
CA GLY A 62 -10.41 7.99 2.40
C GLY A 62 -11.50 8.33 1.37
N TYR A 63 -11.79 7.38 0.49
CA TYR A 63 -12.69 7.58 -0.64
C TYR A 63 -14.17 7.48 -0.27
N TYR A 64 -14.61 6.33 0.25
CA TYR A 64 -16.01 6.10 0.62
C TYR A 64 -16.38 6.66 1.99
N GLN A 65 -15.40 6.94 2.85
CA GLN A 65 -15.60 7.54 4.16
C GLN A 65 -16.55 6.76 5.09
N VAL A 66 -16.53 5.42 5.00
CA VAL A 66 -17.39 4.52 5.79
C VAL A 66 -16.78 4.12 7.14
N MET A 67 -15.56 4.55 7.43
CA MET A 67 -14.86 4.33 8.71
C MET A 67 -14.71 5.65 9.47
N PRO A 68 -15.73 6.11 10.22
CA PRO A 68 -15.82 7.49 10.70
C PRO A 68 -14.59 7.96 11.49
N VAL A 69 -14.03 7.10 12.34
CA VAL A 69 -12.83 7.44 13.15
C VAL A 69 -11.60 7.66 12.27
N LEU A 70 -11.35 6.79 11.28
CA LEU A 70 -10.23 6.97 10.38
C LEU A 70 -10.49 8.14 9.41
N THR A 71 -11.71 8.28 8.89
CA THR A 71 -12.09 9.42 8.04
C THR A 71 -11.87 10.76 8.74
N GLU A 72 -12.22 10.85 10.03
CA GLU A 72 -11.94 12.04 10.83
C GLU A 72 -10.44 12.28 10.98
N LEU A 73 -9.65 11.21 11.20
CA LEU A 73 -8.20 11.29 11.24
C LEU A 73 -7.63 11.84 9.92
N TYR A 74 -8.07 11.31 8.77
CA TYR A 74 -7.67 11.79 7.44
C TYR A 74 -8.00 13.26 7.24
N THR A 75 -9.20 13.68 7.64
CA THR A 75 -9.63 15.08 7.55
C THR A 75 -8.79 16.01 8.43
N ARG A 76 -8.35 15.54 9.60
CA ARG A 76 -7.45 16.28 10.49
C ARG A 76 -6.01 16.32 9.96
N MET A 77 -5.55 15.28 9.25
CA MET A 77 -4.22 15.21 8.67
C MET A 77 -4.09 16.07 7.41
N SER A 78 -5.10 16.02 6.55
CA SER A 78 -5.23 16.85 5.34
C SER A 78 -6.67 17.33 5.20
N PRO A 79 -6.94 18.63 5.50
CA PRO A 79 -8.27 19.23 5.40
C PRO A 79 -8.92 19.08 4.04
N THR A 80 -8.14 18.84 2.99
CA THR A 80 -8.65 18.59 1.64
C THR A 80 -9.62 17.38 1.57
N HIS A 81 -9.55 16.42 2.50
CA HIS A 81 -10.51 15.31 2.60
C HIS A 81 -11.94 15.74 2.99
N SER A 82 -12.10 16.95 3.54
CA SER A 82 -13.42 17.50 3.87
C SER A 82 -14.23 17.92 2.64
N TYR A 83 -13.57 18.15 1.50
CA TYR A 83 -14.26 18.50 0.28
C TYR A 83 -15.04 17.31 -0.29
N PRO A 84 -16.17 17.56 -0.97
CA PRO A 84 -16.88 16.52 -1.71
C PRO A 84 -15.98 15.82 -2.73
N ARG A 85 -16.27 14.55 -3.01
CA ARG A 85 -15.59 13.79 -4.08
C ARG A 85 -15.66 14.54 -5.41
N TRP A 86 -14.56 14.54 -6.14
CA TRP A 86 -14.33 15.22 -7.42
C TRP A 86 -14.35 16.75 -7.34
N HIS A 87 -14.29 17.33 -6.14
CA HIS A 87 -14.08 18.76 -5.98
C HIS A 87 -12.68 19.17 -6.47
N PRO A 88 -12.49 20.33 -7.12
CA PRO A 88 -11.19 20.75 -7.68
C PRO A 88 -10.03 20.75 -6.67
N ASN A 89 -10.32 21.03 -5.39
CA ASN A 89 -9.31 20.99 -4.35
C ASN A 89 -8.90 19.57 -3.94
N ARG A 90 -9.77 18.57 -4.12
CA ARG A 90 -9.60 17.16 -3.72
C ARG A 90 -9.27 16.22 -4.88
N VAL A 91 -9.46 16.66 -6.13
CA VAL A 91 -9.36 15.82 -7.34
C VAL A 91 -8.09 14.97 -7.42
N HIS A 92 -6.95 15.43 -6.90
CA HIS A 92 -5.71 14.64 -6.85
C HIS A 92 -5.82 13.41 -5.94
N PHE A 93 -6.47 13.54 -4.78
CA PHE A 93 -6.81 12.39 -3.93
C PHE A 93 -7.81 11.47 -4.61
N ASP A 94 -8.85 11.99 -5.26
CA ASP A 94 -9.84 11.14 -5.92
C ASP A 94 -9.23 10.35 -7.09
N CYS A 95 -8.29 10.95 -7.83
CA CYS A 95 -7.50 10.24 -8.84
C CYS A 95 -6.60 9.16 -8.22
N ALA A 96 -5.94 9.44 -7.09
CA ALA A 96 -5.13 8.45 -6.38
C ALA A 96 -5.98 7.29 -5.85
N TYR A 97 -7.13 7.58 -5.24
CA TYR A 97 -8.08 6.57 -4.77
C TYR A 97 -8.65 5.72 -5.89
N ALA A 98 -8.90 6.31 -7.07
CA ALA A 98 -9.31 5.54 -8.24
C ALA A 98 -8.19 4.61 -8.71
N LEU A 99 -6.94 5.08 -8.73
CA LEU A 99 -5.77 4.25 -9.04
C LEU A 99 -5.64 3.09 -8.04
N GLU A 100 -5.77 3.35 -6.75
CA GLU A 100 -5.68 2.32 -5.71
C GLU A 100 -6.80 1.29 -5.83
N LEU A 101 -8.04 1.73 -6.01
CA LEU A 101 -9.20 0.85 -6.11
C LEU A 101 -9.16 -0.03 -7.36
N TYR A 102 -8.84 0.54 -8.52
CA TYR A 102 -8.96 -0.15 -9.81
C TYR A 102 -7.66 -0.78 -10.29
N VAL A 103 -6.52 -0.38 -9.74
CA VAL A 103 -5.20 -0.87 -10.17
C VAL A 103 -4.43 -1.45 -8.99
N GLU A 104 -4.12 -0.67 -7.95
CA GLU A 104 -3.18 -1.14 -6.93
C GLU A 104 -3.71 -2.28 -6.07
N ALA A 105 -4.96 -2.23 -5.61
CA ALA A 105 -5.57 -3.32 -4.84
C ALA A 105 -5.69 -4.62 -5.67
N PRO A 106 -6.21 -4.59 -6.92
CA PRO A 106 -6.16 -5.75 -7.81
C PRO A 106 -4.76 -6.28 -8.04
N PHE A 107 -3.77 -5.40 -8.26
CA PHE A 107 -2.37 -5.79 -8.40
C PHE A 107 -1.81 -6.42 -7.13
N ALA A 108 -2.13 -5.89 -5.94
CA ALA A 108 -1.68 -6.47 -4.68
C ALA A 108 -2.21 -7.90 -4.48
N ALA A 109 -3.49 -8.12 -4.80
CA ALA A 109 -4.09 -9.46 -4.78
C ALA A 109 -3.44 -10.40 -5.82
N TRP A 110 -3.19 -9.89 -7.02
CA TRP A 110 -2.52 -10.66 -8.07
C TRP A 110 -1.07 -11.00 -7.70
N MET A 111 -0.34 -10.06 -7.10
CA MET A 111 1.01 -10.27 -6.62
C MET A 111 1.07 -11.35 -5.54
N MET A 112 0.16 -11.30 -4.55
CA MET A 112 0.04 -12.37 -3.57
C MET A 112 -0.17 -13.73 -4.25
N TYR A 113 -1.07 -13.80 -5.24
CA TYR A 113 -1.29 -15.03 -6.00
C TYR A 113 -0.02 -15.51 -6.71
N LEU A 114 0.71 -14.63 -7.40
CA LEU A 114 1.94 -14.98 -8.13
C LEU A 114 3.05 -15.47 -7.18
N PHE A 115 3.22 -14.83 -6.02
CA PHE A 115 4.17 -15.28 -5.00
C PHE A 115 3.79 -16.65 -4.44
N LEU A 116 2.51 -16.90 -4.15
CA LEU A 116 2.03 -18.20 -3.69
C LEU A 116 2.15 -19.30 -4.75
N LYS A 117 2.01 -18.95 -6.03
CA LYS A 117 2.21 -19.86 -7.17
C LYS A 117 3.66 -20.04 -7.56
N GLN A 118 4.58 -19.28 -6.94
CA GLN A 118 6.01 -19.28 -7.29
C GLN A 118 6.25 -19.00 -8.78
N ASP A 119 5.40 -18.17 -9.40
CA ASP A 119 5.54 -17.82 -10.81
C ASP A 119 6.80 -16.98 -11.02
N HIS A 120 7.63 -17.32 -12.01
CA HIS A 120 8.87 -16.62 -12.33
C HIS A 120 8.66 -15.15 -12.70
N ARG A 121 7.47 -14.80 -13.23
CA ARG A 121 7.11 -13.44 -13.66
C ARG A 121 6.83 -12.52 -12.49
N ARG A 122 6.65 -13.05 -11.27
CA ARG A 122 6.31 -12.26 -10.07
C ARG A 122 7.24 -11.06 -9.89
N TYR A 123 8.54 -11.21 -10.11
CA TYR A 123 9.49 -10.10 -9.91
C TYR A 123 9.31 -8.99 -10.94
N LEU A 124 9.01 -9.32 -12.20
CA LEU A 124 8.74 -8.32 -13.22
C LEU A 124 7.42 -7.59 -12.94
N VAL A 125 6.37 -8.33 -12.62
CA VAL A 125 5.06 -7.76 -12.29
C VAL A 125 5.14 -6.91 -11.02
N GLU A 126 5.93 -7.34 -10.03
CA GLU A 126 6.22 -6.58 -8.81
C GLU A 126 6.85 -5.22 -9.12
N LEU A 127 7.85 -5.17 -10.01
CA LEU A 127 8.46 -3.90 -10.40
C LEU A 127 7.45 -2.94 -11.03
N VAL A 128 6.59 -3.45 -11.92
CA VAL A 128 5.54 -2.65 -12.56
C VAL A 128 4.54 -2.15 -11.51
N ALA A 129 4.09 -3.05 -10.62
CA ALA A 129 3.17 -2.71 -9.55
C ALA A 129 3.75 -1.62 -8.64
N LEU A 130 5.00 -1.78 -8.21
CA LEU A 130 5.70 -0.82 -7.34
C LEU A 130 5.96 0.52 -8.03
N ALA A 131 6.19 0.53 -9.35
CA ALA A 131 6.28 1.78 -10.13
C ALA A 131 4.96 2.55 -10.09
N ILE A 132 3.84 1.83 -10.23
CA ILE A 132 2.49 2.41 -10.15
C ILE A 132 2.27 2.97 -8.74
N GLN A 133 2.55 2.20 -7.68
CA GLN A 133 2.42 2.66 -6.29
C GLN A 133 3.25 3.91 -6.01
N PHE A 134 4.49 3.93 -6.51
CA PHE A 134 5.38 5.09 -6.36
C PHE A 134 4.77 6.33 -7.04
N ALA A 135 4.28 6.18 -8.28
CA ALA A 135 3.62 7.27 -9.00
C ALA A 135 2.34 7.74 -8.31
N GLY A 136 1.51 6.82 -7.82
CA GLY A 136 0.31 7.12 -7.03
C GLY A 136 0.64 7.93 -5.77
N THR A 137 1.67 7.51 -5.04
CA THR A 137 2.18 8.21 -3.85
C THR A 137 2.63 9.63 -4.16
N VAL A 138 3.32 9.83 -5.30
CA VAL A 138 3.71 11.16 -5.78
C VAL A 138 2.47 12.01 -6.06
N VAL A 139 1.48 11.48 -6.78
CA VAL A 139 0.22 12.18 -7.08
C VAL A 139 -0.54 12.55 -5.80
N TYR A 140 -0.52 11.68 -4.79
CA TYR A 140 -1.20 11.89 -3.52
C TYR A 140 -0.52 13.00 -2.70
N TYR A 141 0.80 12.91 -2.46
CA TYR A 141 1.49 13.77 -1.50
C TYR A 141 2.08 15.06 -2.08
N VAL A 142 2.52 15.07 -3.34
CA VAL A 142 3.21 16.24 -3.92
C VAL A 142 2.32 17.48 -3.99
N PRO A 143 1.04 17.42 -4.40
CA PRO A 143 0.18 18.61 -4.41
C PRO A 143 0.06 19.28 -3.04
N GLY A 144 -0.14 18.50 -1.97
CA GLY A 144 -0.20 19.01 -0.60
C GLY A 144 1.12 19.65 -0.16
N ILE A 145 2.26 19.04 -0.51
CA ILE A 145 3.60 19.60 -0.22
C ILE A 145 3.82 20.93 -0.97
N MET A 146 3.48 20.98 -2.27
CA MET A 146 3.62 22.19 -3.09
C MET A 146 2.75 23.35 -2.57
N ARG A 147 1.58 23.03 -2.01
CA ARG A 147 0.67 24.00 -1.38
C ARG A 147 1.03 24.32 0.08
N LEU A 148 2.08 23.71 0.62
CA LEU A 148 2.48 23.81 2.02
C LEU A 148 1.34 23.43 2.99
N GLU A 149 0.50 22.47 2.61
CA GLU A 149 -0.62 22.00 3.41
C GLU A 149 -0.10 21.33 4.69
N HIS A 150 -0.46 21.92 5.82
CA HIS A 150 -0.23 21.39 7.15
C HIS A 150 -1.39 21.85 8.05
N ALA A 151 -2.02 20.91 8.76
CA ALA A 151 -3.12 21.20 9.66
C ALA A 151 -2.72 20.98 11.12
N CYS A 152 -2.01 19.89 11.40
CA CYS A 152 -1.52 19.58 12.74
C CYS A 152 -0.28 18.69 12.69
N TRP A 153 0.23 18.28 13.86
CA TRP A 153 1.38 17.39 13.94
C TRP A 153 1.17 16.04 13.23
N LEU A 154 -0.08 15.56 13.16
CA LEU A 154 -0.42 14.32 12.44
C LEU A 154 -0.20 14.45 10.93
N SER A 155 -0.23 15.65 10.36
CA SER A 155 0.11 15.86 8.94
C SER A 155 1.56 15.42 8.63
N TRP A 156 2.46 15.46 9.62
CA TRP A 156 3.82 14.94 9.47
C TRP A 156 3.89 13.43 9.62
N ALA A 157 3.07 12.86 10.51
CA ALA A 157 2.96 11.41 10.66
C ALA A 157 2.43 10.77 9.35
N ASP A 158 1.43 11.38 8.72
CA ASP A 158 0.91 10.98 7.41
C ASP A 158 2.01 10.98 6.35
N LYS A 159 2.74 12.09 6.18
CA LYS A 159 3.86 12.19 5.23
C LYS A 159 4.99 11.19 5.52
N ALA A 160 5.28 10.94 6.80
CA ALA A 160 6.26 9.94 7.21
C ALA A 160 5.80 8.52 6.82
N CYS A 161 4.52 8.19 7.05
CA CYS A 161 3.94 6.94 6.58
C CYS A 161 3.99 6.84 5.04
N GLY A 162 3.59 7.88 4.32
CA GLY A 162 3.66 7.94 2.86
C GLY A 162 5.07 7.72 2.31
N SER A 163 6.12 8.13 3.03
CA SER A 163 7.50 7.91 2.61
C SER A 163 7.86 6.42 2.46
N VAL A 164 7.17 5.53 3.17
CA VAL A 164 7.39 4.07 3.06
C VAL A 164 7.04 3.58 1.65
N TRP A 165 6.01 4.15 1.01
CA TRP A 165 5.64 3.84 -0.38
C TRP A 165 6.58 4.45 -1.42
N MET A 166 7.53 5.29 -1.01
CA MET A 166 8.64 5.69 -1.88
C MET A 166 9.87 4.82 -1.64
N LEU A 167 10.19 4.56 -0.37
CA LEU A 167 11.39 3.82 0.04
C LEU A 167 11.33 2.34 -0.34
N PHE A 168 10.18 1.69 -0.17
CA PHE A 168 10.05 0.26 -0.47
C PHE A 168 10.19 -0.03 -1.98
N PRO A 169 9.46 0.65 -2.89
CA PRO A 169 9.73 0.55 -4.33
C PRO A 169 11.20 0.82 -4.67
N ALA A 170 11.78 1.91 -4.17
CA ALA A 170 13.18 2.26 -4.45
C ALA A 170 14.15 1.15 -4.05
N TYR A 171 13.95 0.54 -2.87
CA TYR A 171 14.73 -0.61 -2.42
C TYR A 171 14.61 -1.81 -3.38
N VAL A 172 13.39 -2.16 -3.81
CA VAL A 172 13.17 -3.28 -4.73
C VAL A 172 13.77 -3.00 -6.11
N PHE A 173 13.64 -1.78 -6.63
CA PHE A 173 14.30 -1.35 -7.88
C PHE A 173 15.82 -1.49 -7.78
N TRP A 174 16.42 -0.93 -6.74
CA TRP A 174 17.85 -1.00 -6.48
C TRP A 174 18.36 -2.46 -6.40
N ARG A 175 17.67 -3.30 -5.63
CA ARG A 175 18.00 -4.73 -5.50
C ARG A 175 17.93 -5.45 -6.84
N THR A 176 16.93 -5.13 -7.66
CA THR A 176 16.76 -5.79 -8.95
C THR A 176 17.86 -5.36 -9.94
N LEU A 177 18.15 -4.06 -10.01
CA LEU A 177 19.23 -3.51 -10.84
C LEU A 177 20.60 -4.10 -10.48
N THR A 178 20.91 -4.21 -9.19
CA THR A 178 22.17 -4.80 -8.72
C THR A 178 22.27 -6.29 -9.06
N THR A 179 21.16 -7.03 -8.98
CA THR A 179 21.09 -8.44 -9.38
C THR A 179 21.36 -8.62 -10.87
N TYR A 180 20.73 -7.79 -11.73
CA TYR A 180 20.98 -7.82 -13.17
C TYR A 180 22.43 -7.49 -13.51
N ARG A 181 22.97 -6.40 -12.94
CA ARG A 181 24.35 -5.97 -13.18
C ARG A 181 25.37 -7.07 -12.82
N ASN A 182 25.16 -7.73 -11.69
CA ASN A 182 26.08 -8.79 -11.22
C ASN A 182 25.83 -10.14 -11.93
N GLY A 183 24.62 -10.38 -12.43
CA GLY A 183 24.26 -11.57 -13.21
C GLY A 183 24.92 -11.59 -14.59
N ASP A 184 25.06 -10.42 -15.22
CA ASP A 184 25.79 -10.29 -16.49
C ASP A 184 27.32 -10.42 -16.30
N SER A 185 27.86 -9.99 -15.15
CA SER A 185 29.29 -10.19 -14.86
C SER A 185 29.72 -11.66 -14.76
N LYS A 186 28.81 -12.58 -14.42
CA LYS A 186 29.12 -14.02 -14.32
C LYS A 186 29.06 -14.77 -15.65
N LYS A 187 28.65 -14.13 -16.74
CA LYS A 187 28.61 -14.73 -18.09
C LYS A 187 29.83 -14.36 -18.97
N HIS A 188 30.75 -13.55 -18.45
CA HIS A 188 31.92 -13.05 -19.20
C HIS A 188 33.28 -13.31 -18.52
N THR A 189 33.34 -14.27 -17.61
CA THR A 189 34.56 -14.84 -17.03
C THR A 189 34.51 -16.35 -17.14
#